data_AF-A0A1Q3CR65-F1
#
_entry.id   AF-A0A1Q3CR65-F1
#
_cell.length_a   1.000
_cell.length_b   1.000
_cell.length_c   1.000
_cell.angle_alpha   90.00
_cell.angle_beta   90.00
_cell.angle_gamma   90.00
#
_symmetry.space_group_name_H-M   'P 1'
#
loop_
_entity.id
_entity.type
_entity.pdbx_description
1 polymer ?
#
loop_
_entity_poly.entity_id
_entity_poly.type
_entity_poly.pdbx_seq_one_letter_code
_entity_poly.pdbx_strand_id
1 'polypeptide(L)'
;MWEPHIVNIFCDICIKEIDNGGKPKSHFTKEAWKSLVETFGRETGRAYEYNKLKNKWDQLKKVYLLWRALLETDTGLGWDSEKRTVDVSDDWWKRRIAVHILDFHLLFIDFDM
;
A
#
# COMPACT_ATOMS: atom_id res chain seq x y z
N MET A 1 14.13 -1.15 7.92
CA MET A 1 12.89 -1.94 8.04
C MET A 1 11.72 -1.12 7.48
N TRP A 2 10.61 -1.71 7.05
CA TRP A 2 9.44 -0.94 6.55
C TRP A 2 8.43 -0.73 7.68
N GLU A 3 8.79 0.09 8.65
CA GLU A 3 7.91 0.41 9.79
C GLU A 3 6.65 1.16 9.34
N PRO A 4 5.53 1.08 10.10
CA PRO A 4 4.26 1.70 9.75
C PRO A 4 4.38 3.18 9.35
N HIS A 5 5.09 3.97 10.14
CA HIS A 5 5.29 5.39 9.88
C HIS A 5 6.11 5.64 8.59
N ILE A 6 7.09 4.79 8.30
CA ILE A 6 7.91 4.87 7.10
C ILE A 6 7.10 4.51 5.85
N VAL A 7 6.19 3.55 5.97
CA VAL A 7 5.24 3.19 4.91
C VAL A 7 4.28 4.35 4.64
N ASN A 8 3.77 5.02 5.68
CA ASN A 8 2.91 6.20 5.51
C ASN A 8 3.62 7.33 4.77
N ILE A 9 4.85 7.67 5.19
CA ILE A 9 5.66 8.68 4.48
C ILE A 9 5.86 8.28 3.02
N PHE A 10 6.18 7.02 2.74
CA PHE A 10 6.33 6.55 1.37
C PHE A 10 5.05 6.72 0.54
N CYS A 11 3.90 6.34 1.09
CA CYS A 11 2.59 6.52 0.45
C CYS A 11 2.31 8.00 0.16
N ASP A 12 2.56 8.91 1.12
CA ASP A 12 2.34 10.34 0.95
C ASP A 12 3.20 10.92 -0.17
N ILE A 13 4.47 10.50 -0.28
CA ILE A 13 5.36 10.92 -1.37
C ILE A 13 4.84 10.36 -2.71
N CYS A 14 4.44 9.09 -2.75
CA CYS A 14 3.86 8.49 -3.96
C CYS A 14 2.60 9.23 -4.44
N ILE A 15 1.71 9.63 -3.52
CA ILE A 15 0.49 10.39 -3.86
C ILE A 15 0.86 11.75 -4.44
N LYS A 16 1.76 12.49 -3.79
CA LYS A 16 2.23 13.80 -4.28
C LYS A 16 2.83 13.71 -5.69
N GLU A 17 3.63 12.68 -5.96
CA GLU A 17 4.22 12.46 -7.29
C GLU A 17 3.16 12.10 -8.35
N ILE A 18 2.11 11.37 -7.97
CA ILE A 18 0.98 11.08 -8.87
C ILE A 18 0.22 12.37 -9.19
N ASP A 19 -0.08 13.18 -8.18
CA ASP A 19 -0.81 14.45 -8.34
C ASP A 19 -0.03 15.45 -9.21
N ASN A 20 1.30 15.41 -9.13
CA ASN A 20 2.20 16.21 -9.99
C ASN A 20 2.34 15.66 -11.42
N GLY A 21 1.59 14.61 -11.79
CA GLY A 21 1.64 14.02 -13.14
C GLY A 21 2.81 13.07 -13.37
N GLY A 22 3.55 12.70 -12.32
CA GLY A 22 4.67 11.74 -12.37
C GLY A 22 4.25 10.31 -12.75
N LYS A 23 2.96 10.06 -12.91
CA LYS A 23 2.37 8.79 -13.38
C LYS A 23 1.29 9.04 -14.46
N PRO A 24 1.68 9.39 -15.70
CA PRO A 24 0.74 9.77 -16.77
C PRO A 24 -0.15 8.61 -17.25
N LYS A 25 0.19 7.36 -16.91
CA LYS A 25 -0.60 6.15 -17.20
C LYS A 25 -0.56 5.18 -16.01
N SER A 26 0.15 4.06 -16.17
CA SER A 26 0.21 2.94 -15.22
C SER A 26 1.45 2.96 -14.31
N HIS A 27 2.50 3.68 -14.69
CA HIS A 27 3.82 3.61 -14.05
C HIS A 27 4.38 5.01 -13.79
N PHE A 28 5.13 5.13 -12.70
CA PHE A 28 5.96 6.31 -12.44
C PHE A 28 7.00 6.49 -13.55
N THR A 29 7.23 7.73 -13.95
CA THR A 29 8.31 8.06 -14.88
C THR A 29 9.68 7.89 -14.21
N LYS A 30 10.76 7.97 -14.99
CA LYS A 30 12.12 7.90 -14.44
C LYS A 30 12.40 9.09 -13.50
N GLU A 31 11.87 10.24 -13.85
CA GLU A 31 11.99 11.49 -13.10
C GLU A 31 11.25 11.39 -11.77
N ALA A 32 10.01 10.87 -11.78
CA ALA A 32 9.24 10.64 -10.57
C ALA A 32 9.91 9.63 -9.63
N TRP A 33 10.53 8.57 -10.18
CA TRP A 33 11.30 7.63 -9.38
C TRP A 33 12.55 8.23 -8.75
N LYS A 34 13.25 9.11 -9.49
CA LYS A 34 14.41 9.84 -8.96
C LYS A 34 13.97 10.76 -7.81
N SER A 35 12.89 11.52 -8.01
CA SER A 35 12.30 12.38 -6.98
C SER A 35 11.84 11.59 -5.75
N LEU A 36 11.20 10.43 -5.94
CA LEU A 36 10.80 9.51 -4.89
C LEU A 36 11.98 9.06 -4.02
N VAL A 37 13.07 8.60 -4.64
CA VAL A 37 14.27 8.13 -3.93
C VAL A 37 14.89 9.27 -3.11
N GLU A 38 15.03 10.45 -3.72
CA GLU A 38 15.63 11.61 -3.08
C GLU A 38 14.77 12.12 -1.91
N THR A 39 13.47 12.31 -2.16
CA THR A 39 12.54 12.81 -1.15
C THR A 39 12.39 11.80 -0.02
N PHE A 40 12.24 10.51 -0.31
CA PHE A 40 12.15 9.49 0.72
C PHE A 40 13.40 9.46 1.62
N GLY A 41 14.60 9.56 1.02
CA GLY A 41 15.84 9.63 1.78
C GLY A 41 15.92 10.86 2.67
N ARG A 42 15.47 12.02 2.17
CA ARG A 42 15.42 13.28 2.94
C ARG A 42 14.43 13.22 4.10
N GLU A 43 13.21 12.72 3.87
CA GLU A 43 12.14 12.72 4.88
C GLU A 43 12.35 11.65 5.97
N THR A 44 12.96 10.52 5.62
CA THR A 44 13.12 9.39 6.54
C THR A 44 14.53 9.24 7.12
N GLY A 45 15.51 9.94 6.55
CA GLY A 45 16.93 9.72 6.83
C GLY A 45 17.47 8.36 6.36
N ARG A 46 16.69 7.59 5.56
CA ARG A 46 17.05 6.24 5.13
C ARG A 46 17.54 6.23 3.68
N ALA A 47 18.73 5.70 3.46
CA ALA A 47 19.28 5.46 2.13
C ALA A 47 18.67 4.19 1.51
N TYR A 48 17.42 4.27 1.02
CA TYR A 48 16.80 3.18 0.27
C TYR A 48 17.07 3.34 -1.22
N GLU A 49 17.60 2.28 -1.83
CA GLU A 49 17.78 2.23 -3.27
C GLU A 49 16.45 2.10 -4.02
N TYR A 50 16.45 2.50 -5.28
CA TYR A 50 15.32 2.41 -6.20
C TYR A 50 14.60 1.05 -6.13
N ASN A 51 15.34 -0.06 -6.21
CA ASN A 51 14.75 -1.40 -6.24
C ASN A 51 13.93 -1.70 -4.97
N LYS A 52 14.36 -1.18 -3.82
CA LYS A 52 13.68 -1.39 -2.54
C LYS A 52 12.36 -0.64 -2.48
N LEU A 53 12.34 0.60 -2.95
CA LEU A 53 11.12 1.42 -3.06
C LEU A 53 10.16 0.84 -4.10
N LYS A 54 10.69 0.42 -5.26
CA LYS A 54 9.92 -0.22 -6.32
C LYS A 54 9.24 -1.49 -5.84
N ASN A 55 9.97 -2.38 -5.17
CA ASN A 55 9.39 -3.61 -4.63
C ASN A 55 8.27 -3.30 -3.63
N LYS A 56 8.45 -2.31 -2.75
CA LYS A 56 7.41 -1.91 -1.80
C LYS A 56 6.18 -1.34 -2.51
N TRP A 57 6.37 -0.50 -3.53
CA TRP A 57 5.28 0.00 -4.36
C TRP A 57 4.49 -1.12 -5.03
N ASP A 58 5.19 -2.09 -5.64
CA ASP A 58 4.54 -3.21 -6.31
C ASP A 58 3.75 -4.09 -5.31
N GLN A 59 4.24 -4.26 -4.08
CA GLN A 59 3.49 -4.90 -2.98
C GLN A 59 2.24 -4.11 -2.60
N LEU A 60 2.38 -2.79 -2.34
CA LEU A 60 1.25 -1.93 -1.98
C LEU A 60 0.18 -1.88 -3.06
N LYS A 61 0.60 -1.85 -4.34
CA LYS A 61 -0.31 -1.89 -5.48
C LYS A 61 -1.11 -3.20 -5.53
N LYS A 62 -0.47 -4.35 -5.26
CA LYS A 62 -1.17 -5.65 -5.18
C LYS A 62 -2.23 -5.64 -4.07
N VAL A 63 -1.86 -5.15 -2.88
CA VAL A 63 -2.78 -5.01 -1.74
C VAL A 63 -3.96 -4.12 -2.12
N TYR A 64 -3.70 -2.95 -2.70
CA TYR A 64 -4.75 -2.03 -3.17
C TYR A 64 -5.69 -2.65 -4.21
N LEU A 65 -5.15 -3.37 -5.21
CA LEU A 65 -5.95 -4.04 -6.23
C LEU A 65 -6.84 -5.13 -5.63
N LEU A 66 -6.33 -5.88 -4.66
CA LEU A 66 -7.13 -6.87 -3.93
C LEU A 66 -8.25 -6.19 -3.15
N TRP A 67 -7.95 -5.11 -2.41
CA TRP A 67 -8.95 -4.31 -1.71
C TRP A 67 -10.03 -3.77 -2.65
N ARG A 68 -9.63 -3.24 -3.82
CA ARG A 68 -10.56 -2.76 -4.86
C ARG A 68 -11.46 -3.86 -5.37
N ALA A 69 -10.90 -5.02 -5.69
CA ALA A 69 -11.69 -6.17 -6.16
C ALA A 69 -12.69 -6.63 -5.09
N LEU A 70 -12.27 -6.67 -3.81
CA LEU A 70 -13.16 -7.00 -2.70
C LEU A 70 -14.34 -6.03 -2.58
N LEU A 71 -14.08 -4.73 -2.69
CA LEU A 71 -15.11 -3.69 -2.64
C LEU A 71 -16.06 -3.73 -3.86
N GLU A 72 -15.55 -4.06 -5.04
CA GLU A 72 -16.35 -4.14 -6.28
C GLU A 72 -17.22 -5.41 -6.34
N THR A 73 -16.79 -6.50 -5.69
CA THR A 73 -17.50 -7.79 -5.74
C THR A 73 -18.70 -7.84 -4.76
N ASP A 74 -18.67 -7.07 -3.69
CA ASP A 74 -19.74 -7.04 -2.68
C ASP A 74 -20.30 -5.61 -2.54
N THR A 75 -21.17 -5.21 -3.47
CA THR A 75 -21.91 -3.92 -3.50
C THR A 75 -22.93 -3.74 -2.36
N GLY A 76 -22.78 -4.46 -1.25
CA GLY A 76 -23.68 -4.43 -0.08
C GLY A 76 -22.98 -4.48 1.28
N LEU A 77 -21.66 -4.33 1.35
CA LEU A 77 -20.96 -4.30 2.64
C LEU A 77 -21.13 -2.93 3.29
N GLY A 78 -21.59 -2.92 4.55
CA GLY A 78 -21.67 -1.73 5.37
C GLY A 78 -20.26 -1.16 5.58
N TRP A 79 -20.04 0.09 5.21
CA TRP A 79 -18.81 0.80 5.56
C TRP A 79 -18.88 1.23 7.03
N ASP A 80 -17.91 0.80 7.86
CA ASP A 80 -17.76 1.29 9.24
C ASP A 80 -17.02 2.63 9.21
N SER A 81 -17.75 3.73 9.41
CA SER A 81 -17.19 5.09 9.41
C SER A 81 -16.34 5.39 10.65
N GLU A 82 -16.54 4.70 11.78
CA GLU A 82 -15.73 4.87 13.00
C GLU A 82 -14.39 4.18 12.87
N LYS A 83 -14.39 2.93 12.40
CA LYS A 83 -13.15 2.15 12.25
C LYS A 83 -12.41 2.44 10.95
N ARG A 84 -13.05 3.12 9.99
CA ARG A 84 -12.56 3.32 8.60
C ARG A 84 -12.25 2.00 7.90
N THR A 85 -13.03 0.96 8.21
CA THR A 85 -12.93 -0.36 7.60
C THR A 85 -14.31 -0.84 7.20
N VAL A 86 -14.39 -1.90 6.41
CA VAL A 86 -15.66 -2.55 6.10
C VAL A 86 -16.19 -3.26 7.36
N ASP A 87 -17.44 -3.00 7.74
CA ASP A 87 -18.14 -3.65 8.86
C ASP A 87 -18.60 -5.05 8.42
N VAL A 88 -17.69 -6.01 8.47
CA VAL A 88 -17.96 -7.41 8.14
C VAL A 88 -17.34 -8.31 9.20
N SER A 89 -18.07 -9.38 9.53
CA SER A 89 -17.67 -10.34 10.56
C SER A 89 -16.27 -10.92 10.31
N ASP A 90 -15.54 -11.23 11.39
CA ASP A 90 -14.23 -11.91 11.32
C ASP A 90 -14.27 -13.22 10.51
N ASP A 91 -15.39 -13.94 10.52
CA ASP A 91 -15.60 -15.14 9.69
C ASP A 91 -15.70 -14.85 8.18
N TRP A 92 -16.18 -13.65 7.80
CA TRP A 92 -16.16 -13.19 6.42
C TRP A 92 -14.72 -12.89 5.98
N TRP A 93 -13.98 -12.14 6.81
CA TRP A 93 -12.56 -11.89 6.61
C TRP A 93 -11.77 -13.20 6.51
N LYS A 94 -11.92 -14.13 7.45
CA LYS A 94 -11.22 -15.43 7.44
C LYS A 94 -11.51 -16.24 6.18
N ARG A 95 -12.75 -16.28 5.71
CA ARG A 95 -13.12 -17.03 4.48
C ARG A 95 -12.59 -16.40 3.20
N ARG A 96 -12.58 -15.06 3.09
CA ARG A 96 -12.09 -14.35 1.90
C ARG A 96 -10.57 -14.25 1.89
N ILE A 97 -9.95 -13.98 3.04
CA ILE A 97 -8.50 -13.87 3.15
C ILE A 97 -7.88 -15.28 3.08
N ALA A 98 -8.47 -16.37 3.59
CA ALA A 98 -7.90 -17.74 3.46
C ALA A 98 -7.66 -18.23 2.02
N VAL A 99 -8.34 -17.67 1.02
CA VAL A 99 -8.10 -17.95 -0.41
C VAL A 99 -6.87 -17.20 -0.95
N HIS A 100 -6.38 -16.19 -0.21
CA HIS A 100 -5.28 -15.30 -0.58
C HIS A 100 -4.17 -15.19 0.50
N ILE A 101 -4.27 -15.88 1.64
CA ILE A 101 -3.26 -15.92 2.74
C ILE A 101 -2.23 -17.01 2.46
N LEU A 102 -1.27 -16.70 1.62
CA LEU A 102 0.12 -16.97 2.00
C LEU A 102 0.94 -15.67 2.07
N ASP A 103 0.47 -14.58 1.46
CA ASP A 103 1.14 -13.28 1.51
C ASP A 103 0.70 -12.38 2.69
N PHE A 104 -0.51 -12.56 3.24
CA PHE A 104 -1.03 -11.68 4.31
C PHE A 104 -0.46 -11.97 5.71
N HIS A 105 -0.11 -13.22 6.03
CA HIS A 105 0.42 -13.58 7.34
C HIS A 105 1.86 -13.05 7.54
N LEU A 106 2.65 -12.98 6.46
CA LEU A 106 3.98 -12.35 6.50
C LEU A 106 3.89 -10.82 6.60
N LEU A 107 2.88 -10.20 5.98
CA LEU A 107 2.67 -8.75 6.04
C LEU A 107 2.16 -8.24 7.39
N PHE A 108 1.52 -9.08 8.20
CA PHE A 108 0.99 -8.69 9.51
C PHE A 108 1.98 -8.93 10.66
N ILE A 109 2.86 -9.94 10.56
CA ILE A 109 3.88 -10.20 11.58
C ILE A 109 5.00 -9.15 11.57
N ASP A 110 5.32 -8.55 10.41
CA ASP A 110 6.29 -7.44 10.32
C ASP A 110 5.72 -6.06 10.74
N PHE A 111 4.42 -5.96 11.05
CA PHE A 111 3.76 -4.71 11.46
C PHE A 111 3.58 -4.62 12.99
N ASP A 112 3.88 -5.69 13.74
CA ASP A 112 3.71 -5.75 15.20
C ASP A 112 4.96 -6.30 15.93
N MET A 113 6.16 -5.87 15.53
CA MET A 113 7.37 -5.99 16.35
C MET A 113 8.41 -4.91 16.07
#